data_AF-A0A8S9WCZ4-F1
#
_entry.id   AF-A0A8S9WCZ4-F1
#
_cell.length_a   1.000
_cell.length_b   1.000
_cell.length_c   1.000
_cell.angle_alpha   90.00
_cell.angle_beta   90.00
_cell.angle_gamma   90.00
#
_symmetry.space_group_name_H-M   'P 1'
#
loop_
_entity.id
_entity.type
_entity.pdbx_description
1 polymer ?
#
loop_
_entity_poly.entity_id
_entity_poly.type
_entity_poly.pdbx_seq_one_letter_code
_entity_poly.pdbx_strand_id
1 'polypeptide(L)'
;MLEILKMLGIGFSVGLTGALVPGPMLFATIETSLKKGWTSGPLVVSGHALVEVLLFIFIVAGFSTLETQGAILWISVIGGA
;
A
#
# COMPACT_ATOMS: atom_id res chain seq x y z
N MET A 1 -4.72 26.90 11.82
CA MET A 1 -4.65 25.84 12.87
C MET A 1 -5.82 24.88 12.77
N LEU A 2 -7.07 25.36 12.82
CA LEU A 2 -8.27 24.52 12.69
C LEU A 2 -8.33 23.72 11.38
N GLU A 3 -7.92 24.33 10.26
CA GLU A 3 -7.91 23.67 8.94
C GLU A 3 -6.93 22.48 8.87
N ILE A 4 -5.75 22.57 9.50
CA ILE A 4 -4.80 21.45 9.57
C ILE A 4 -5.38 20.29 10.38
N LEU A 5 -6.05 20.59 11.48
CA LEU A 5 -6.69 19.58 12.33
C LEU A 5 -7.84 18.87 11.60
N LYS A 6 -8.60 19.60 10.77
CA LYS A 6 -9.62 19.01 9.88
C LYS A 6 -8.98 18.09 8.83
N MET A 7 -7.91 18.52 8.17
CA MET A 7 -7.21 17.70 7.18
C MET A 7 -6.64 16.42 7.81
N LEU A 8 -6.07 16.52 9.02
CA LEU A 8 -5.63 15.36 9.78
C LEU A 8 -6.79 14.41 10.10
N GLY A 9 -7.91 14.94 10.59
CA GLY A 9 -9.08 14.13 10.93
C GLY A 9 -9.67 13.41 9.72
N ILE A 10 -9.77 14.08 8.58
CA ILE A 10 -10.25 13.49 7.33
C ILE A 10 -9.26 12.42 6.85
N GLY A 11 -7.98 12.76 6.74
CA GLY A 11 -6.95 11.82 6.27
C GLY A 11 -6.83 10.59 7.16
N PHE A 12 -6.87 10.76 8.48
CA PHE A 12 -6.87 9.66 9.43
C PHE A 12 -8.11 8.77 9.27
N SER A 13 -9.31 9.36 9.15
CA SER A 13 -10.54 8.59 9.00
C SER A 13 -10.55 7.78 7.71
N VAL A 14 -10.11 8.38 6.60
CA VAL A 14 -10.00 7.71 5.29
C VAL A 14 -8.94 6.61 5.30
N GLY A 15 -7.77 6.85 5.93
CA GLY A 15 -6.75 5.82 6.07
C GLY A 15 -7.19 4.67 6.97
N LEU A 16 -7.87 4.99 8.08
CA LEU A 16 -8.36 4.00 9.03
C LEU A 16 -9.44 3.11 8.42
N THR A 17 -10.37 3.66 7.64
CA THR A 17 -11.38 2.84 6.95
C THR A 17 -10.72 1.84 6.01
N GLY A 18 -9.72 2.26 5.23
CA GLY A 18 -8.94 1.39 4.36
C GLY A 18 -8.21 0.27 5.12
N ALA A 19 -7.56 0.61 6.24
CA ALA A 19 -6.83 -0.35 7.06
C ALA A 19 -7.74 -1.38 7.76
N LEU A 20 -8.98 -1.01 8.08
CA LEU A 20 -9.97 -1.87 8.74
C LEU A 20 -10.79 -2.73 7.77
N VAL A 21 -10.71 -2.50 6.45
CA VAL A 21 -11.38 -3.37 5.48
C VAL A 21 -10.86 -4.82 5.65
N PRO A 22 -11.74 -5.82 5.75
CA PRO A 22 -11.33 -7.21 5.89
C PRO A 22 -10.61 -7.67 4.62
N GLY A 23 -9.28 -7.68 4.69
CA GLY A 23 -8.39 -8.00 3.59
C GLY A 23 -7.08 -8.63 4.07
N PRO A 24 -6.25 -9.12 3.14
CA PRO A 24 -5.05 -9.90 3.48
C PRO A 24 -4.07 -9.15 4.38
N MET A 25 -3.94 -7.83 4.24
CA MET A 25 -3.01 -7.05 5.08
C MET A 25 -3.49 -6.93 6.54
N LEU A 26 -4.80 -6.78 6.76
CA LEU A 26 -5.38 -6.79 8.10
C LEU A 26 -5.18 -8.15 8.77
N PHE A 27 -5.45 -9.24 8.06
CA PHE A 27 -5.23 -10.60 8.58
C PHE A 27 -3.76 -10.87 8.90
N ALA A 28 -2.84 -10.50 8.02
CA ALA A 28 -1.40 -10.62 8.27
C ALA A 28 -0.95 -9.80 9.48
N THR A 29 -1.52 -8.60 9.66
CA THR A 29 -1.25 -7.74 10.82
C THR A 29 -1.76 -8.37 12.11
N ILE A 30 -2.97 -8.93 12.12
CA ILE A 30 -3.54 -9.64 13.28
C ILE A 30 -2.67 -10.85 13.64
N GLU A 31 -2.38 -11.72 12.67
CA GLU A 31 -1.58 -12.91 12.90
C GLU A 31 -0.18 -12.58 13.44
N THR A 32 0.49 -11.59 12.84
CA THR A 32 1.82 -11.19 13.26
C THR A 32 1.80 -10.50 14.62
N SER A 33 0.78 -9.68 14.91
CA SER A 33 0.61 -9.02 16.21
C SER A 33 0.41 -10.02 17.34
N LEU A 34 -0.30 -11.12 17.08
CA LEU A 34 -0.44 -12.21 18.06
C LEU A 34 0.89 -12.92 18.34
N LYS A 35 1.82 -12.97 17.38
CA LYS A 35 3.13 -13.66 17.51
C LYS A 35 4.26 -12.77 18.02
N LYS A 36 4.34 -11.51 17.56
CA LYS A 36 5.46 -10.58 17.78
C LYS A 36 5.09 -9.33 18.58
N GLY A 37 3.82 -9.20 18.98
CA GLY A 37 3.32 -8.06 19.76
C GLY A 37 3.02 -6.81 18.91
N TRP A 38 2.84 -5.68 19.59
CA TRP A 38 2.36 -4.41 19.00
C TRP A 38 3.21 -3.89 17.83
N THR A 39 4.53 -4.13 17.83
CA THR A 39 5.45 -3.63 16.79
C THR A 39 5.16 -4.19 15.40
N SER A 40 4.37 -5.26 15.33
CA SER A 40 3.98 -5.92 14.07
C SER A 40 3.19 -5.02 13.13
N GLY A 41 2.31 -4.15 13.66
CA GLY A 41 1.51 -3.23 12.84
C GLY A 41 2.39 -2.28 12.01
N PRO A 42 3.26 -1.47 12.64
CA PRO A 42 4.20 -0.61 11.93
C PRO A 42 5.12 -1.36 10.96
N LEU A 43 5.58 -2.56 11.33
CA LEU A 43 6.44 -3.40 10.48
C LEU A 43 5.71 -3.82 9.19
N VAL A 44 4.51 -4.37 9.30
CA VAL A 44 3.72 -4.83 8.13
C VAL A 44 3.38 -3.65 7.21
N VAL A 45 2.91 -2.54 7.77
CA VAL A 45 2.58 -1.33 7.00
C VAL A 45 3.82 -0.77 6.30
N SER A 46 4.96 -0.71 6.97
CA SER A 46 6.20 -0.18 6.38
C SER A 46 6.67 -0.99 5.18
N GLY A 47 6.57 -2.32 5.25
CA GLY A 47 6.92 -3.20 4.13
C GLY A 47 5.98 -3.02 2.95
N HIS A 48 4.68 -2.92 3.20
CA HIS A 48 3.69 -2.67 2.15
C HIS A 48 3.87 -1.30 1.49
N ALA A 49 3.98 -0.25 2.31
CA ALA A 49 4.15 1.12 1.84
C ALA A 49 5.41 1.29 0.99
N LEU A 50 6.50 0.56 1.28
CA LEU A 50 7.71 0.60 0.48
C LEU A 50 7.45 0.13 -0.97
N VAL A 51 6.75 -0.98 -1.13
CA VAL A 51 6.40 -1.51 -2.46
C VAL A 51 5.45 -0.56 -3.19
N GLU A 52 4.45 -0.02 -2.49
CA GLU A 52 3.52 0.96 -3.07
C GLU A 52 4.23 2.24 -3.52
N VAL A 53 5.17 2.77 -2.73
CA VAL A 53 5.93 3.97 -3.08
C VAL A 53 6.78 3.72 -4.34
N LEU A 54 7.42 2.56 -4.45
CA LEU A 54 8.18 2.20 -5.66
C LEU A 54 7.27 2.13 -6.89
N LEU A 55 6.11 1.48 -6.78
CA LEU A 55 5.11 1.42 -7.85
C LEU A 55 4.60 2.81 -8.22
N PHE A 56 4.30 3.64 -7.22
CA PHE A 56 3.84 5.01 -7.42
C PHE A 56 4.87 5.85 -8.17
N ILE A 57 6.16 5.73 -7.83
CA ILE A 57 7.25 6.38 -8.56
C ILE A 57 7.26 5.94 -10.02
N PHE A 58 7.11 4.64 -10.32
CA PHE A 58 7.05 4.17 -11.70
C PHE A 58 5.86 4.73 -12.47
N ILE A 59 4.67 4.78 -11.84
CA ILE A 59 3.47 5.34 -12.45
C ILE A 59 3.68 6.83 -12.77
N VAL A 60 4.19 7.62 -11.83
CA VAL A 60 4.46 9.06 -12.02
C VAL A 60 5.58 9.30 -13.05
N ALA A 61 6.56 8.39 -13.15
CA ALA A 61 7.61 8.43 -14.18
C ALA A 61 7.08 8.14 -15.60
N GLY A 62 5.79 7.84 -15.76
CA GLY A 62 5.15 7.66 -17.07
C GLY A 62 5.15 6.22 -17.58
N PHE A 63 5.48 5.23 -16.73
CA PHE A 63 5.36 3.81 -17.11
C PHE A 63 3.91 3.40 -17.44
N SER A 64 2.91 4.17 -16.98
CA SER A 64 1.51 4.01 -17.37
C SER A 64 1.25 4.24 -18.87
N THR A 65 2.16 4.90 -19.59
CA THR A 65 2.03 5.18 -21.04
C THR A 65 2.61 4.06 -21.92
N LEU A 66 3.19 3.01 -21.31
CA LEU A 66 3.72 1.84 -22.02
C LEU A 66 2.59 0.89 -22.45
N GLU A 67 1.62 1.38 -23.21
CA GLU A 67 0.50 0.59 -23.77
C GLU A 67 0.90 -0.16 -25.05
N THR A 68 2.10 -0.76 -25.07
CA THR A 68 2.47 -1.69 -26.14
C THR A 68 2.19 -3.12 -25.69
N GLN A 69 1.53 -3.92 -26.54
CA GLN A 69 1.26 -5.34 -26.25
C GLN A 69 2.52 -6.12 -25.84
N GLY A 70 3.69 -5.72 -26.36
CA GLY A 70 4.98 -6.28 -25.94
C GLY A 70 5.34 -5.96 -24.49
N ALA A 71 5.19 -4.72 -24.04
CA ALA A 71 5.55 -4.31 -22.68
C ALA A 71 4.71 -5.04 -21.62
N ILE A 72 3.40 -5.18 -21.85
CA ILE A 72 2.50 -5.90 -20.93
C ILE A 72 2.91 -7.37 -20.81
N LEU A 73 3.22 -8.04 -21.92
CA LEU A 73 3.69 -9.43 -21.93
C LEU A 73 4.97 -9.63 -21.11
N TRP A 74 5.95 -8.75 -21.28
CA TRP A 74 7.21 -8.82 -20.52
C TRP A 74 6.99 -8.58 -19.03
N ILE A 75 6.13 -7.62 -18.66
CA ILE A 75 5.78 -7.34 -17.27
C ILE A 75 5.06 -8.54 -16.64
N SER A 76 4.12 -9.18 -17.35
CA SER A 76 3.42 -10.37 -16.85
C SER A 76 4.35 -11.56 -16.62
N VAL A 77 5.28 -11.82 -17.54
CA VAL A 77 6.24 -12.93 -17.40
C VAL A 77 7.21 -12.72 -16.24
N ILE A 78 7.75 -11.50 -16.09
CA ILE A 78 8.67 -11.18 -14.98
C ILE A 78 7.91 -11.10 -13.64
N GLY A 79 6.68 -10.58 -13.65
CA GLY A 79 5.80 -10.47 -12.48
C GLY A 79 5.22 -11.79 -11.99
N GLY A 80 5.39 -12.88 -12.75
CA GLY A 80 5.03 -14.23 -12.33
C GLY A 80 3.68 -14.77 -12.82
N ALA A 81 3.00 -14.04 -13.72
CA ALA A 81 1.71 -14.36 -14.36
C ALA A 81 0.53 -14.70 -13.43
#